data_AF-A0A838LP18-F1
#
_entry.id   AF-A0A838LP18-F1
#
_cell.length_a   1.000
_cell.length_b   1.000
_cell.length_c   1.000
_cell.angle_alpha   90.00
_cell.angle_beta   90.00
_cell.angle_gamma   90.00
#
_symmetry.space_group_name_H-M   'P 1'
#
loop_
_entity.id
_entity.type
_entity.pdbx_description
1 polymer ?
#
loop_
_entity_poly.entity_id
_entity_poly.type
_entity_poly.pdbx_seq_one_letter_code
_entity_poly.pdbx_strand_id
1 'polypeptide(L)'
;MAGHLADEIAWRQRERGARTIARFLAVVVAAIVTVACLPLVASTIGAAVSRGLVDDVAPVTSFDGCAALNSRFARGVGTVAAVDGMGWDRQLPTVDDRTYEANARLDTDRDGIACERGQ
;
A
#
# COMPACT_ATOMS: atom_id res chain seq x y z
N MET A 1 -16.87 50.46 56.31
CA MET A 1 -15.74 50.19 55.41
C MET A 1 -15.46 48.69 55.18
N ALA A 2 -15.72 47.78 56.12
CA ALA A 2 -15.47 46.34 55.92
C ALA A 2 -16.33 45.65 54.83
N GLY A 3 -17.60 46.07 54.64
CA GLY A 3 -18.50 45.43 53.66
C GLY A 3 -18.10 45.64 52.19
N HIS A 4 -17.51 46.78 51.85
CA HIS A 4 -17.10 47.09 50.47
C HIS A 4 -15.90 46.23 50.02
N LEU A 5 -15.02 45.84 50.94
CA LEU A 5 -13.87 44.99 50.62
C LEU A 5 -14.27 43.54 50.37
N ALA A 6 -15.28 43.02 51.08
CA ALA A 6 -15.77 41.67 50.89
C ALA A 6 -16.43 41.49 49.50
N ASP A 7 -17.16 42.51 49.05
CA ASP A 7 -17.86 42.49 47.75
C ASP A 7 -16.87 42.57 46.57
N GLU A 8 -15.85 43.43 46.66
CA GLU A 8 -14.77 43.51 45.67
C GLU A 8 -14.01 42.18 45.52
N ILE A 9 -13.74 41.48 46.63
CA ILE A 9 -13.04 40.20 46.60
C ILE A 9 -13.93 39.12 45.95
N ALA A 10 -15.22 39.08 46.29
CA ALA A 10 -16.17 38.12 45.72
C ALA A 10 -16.32 38.29 44.21
N TRP A 11 -16.38 39.53 43.72
CA TRP A 11 -16.43 39.84 42.30
C TRP A 11 -15.16 39.39 41.55
N ARG A 12 -13.96 39.69 42.08
CA ARG A 12 -12.68 39.26 41.47
C ARG A 12 -12.46 37.75 41.50
N GLN A 13 -13.07 37.02 42.43
CA GLN A 13 -13.04 35.56 42.44
C GLN A 13 -13.91 34.96 41.31
N ARG A 14 -15.09 35.54 41.06
CA ARG A 14 -15.97 35.13 39.96
C ARG A 14 -15.35 35.38 38.58
N GLU A 15 -14.68 36.52 38.39
CA GLU A 15 -14.00 36.81 37.11
C GLU A 15 -12.83 35.87 36.83
N ARG A 16 -12.06 35.51 37.86
CA ARG A 16 -10.94 34.56 37.72
C ARG A 16 -11.44 33.15 37.42
N GLY A 17 -12.53 32.73 38.07
CA GLY A 17 -13.22 31.47 37.75
C GLY A 17 -13.73 31.42 36.31
N ALA A 18 -14.43 32.47 35.86
CA ALA A 18 -14.97 32.55 34.50
C ALA A 18 -13.87 32.50 33.41
N ARG A 19 -12.76 33.23 33.62
CA ARG A 19 -11.61 33.21 32.70
C ARG A 19 -10.94 31.84 32.62
N THR A 20 -10.91 31.11 33.74
CA THR A 20 -10.30 29.78 33.79
C THR A 20 -11.17 28.77 33.05
N ILE A 21 -12.49 28.77 33.31
CA ILE A 21 -13.46 27.92 32.62
C ILE A 21 -13.46 28.20 31.11
N ALA A 22 -13.45 29.47 30.70
CA ALA A 22 -13.40 29.83 29.28
C ALA A 22 -12.14 29.31 28.57
N ARG A 23 -10.98 29.35 29.22
CA ARG A 23 -9.73 28.78 28.69
C ARG A 23 -9.80 27.26 28.56
N PHE A 24 -10.32 26.57 29.58
CA PHE A 24 -10.51 25.11 29.52
C PHE A 24 -11.46 24.71 28.39
N LEU A 25 -12.59 25.41 28.25
CA LEU A 25 -13.55 25.16 27.16
C LEU A 25 -12.93 25.41 25.79
N ALA A 26 -12.14 26.48 25.62
CA ALA A 26 -11.45 26.76 24.37
C ALA A 26 -10.45 25.64 23.98
N VAL A 27 -9.70 25.10 24.96
CA VAL A 27 -8.77 23.98 24.72
C VAL A 27 -9.54 22.71 24.33
N VAL A 28 -10.65 22.40 24.99
CA VAL A 28 -11.48 21.23 24.68
C VAL A 28 -12.08 21.34 23.27
N VAL A 29 -12.61 22.51 22.89
CA VAL A 29 -13.16 22.73 21.55
C VAL A 29 -12.06 22.58 20.48
N ALA A 30 -10.88 23.17 20.69
CA ALA A 30 -9.76 23.02 19.77
C ALA A 30 -9.35 21.55 19.59
N ALA A 31 -9.29 20.77 20.68
CA ALA A 31 -8.97 19.35 20.63
C ALA A 31 -10.04 18.52 19.90
N ILE A 32 -11.33 18.84 20.07
CA ILE A 32 -12.40 18.14 19.35
C ILE A 32 -12.34 18.46 17.85
N VAL A 33 -12.10 19.72 17.49
CA VAL A 33 -11.99 20.14 16.08
C VAL A 33 -10.79 19.47 15.41
N THR A 34 -9.63 19.40 16.07
CA THR A 34 -8.46 18.70 15.51
C THR A 34 -8.75 17.22 15.30
N VAL A 35 -9.35 16.52 16.29
CA VAL A 35 -9.71 15.10 16.20
C VAL A 35 -10.72 14.83 15.09
N ALA A 36 -11.74 15.68 14.94
CA ALA A 36 -12.78 15.52 13.91
C ALA A 36 -12.26 15.72 12.47
N CYS A 37 -11.15 16.44 12.28
CA CYS A 37 -10.56 16.68 10.96
C CYS A 37 -9.55 15.61 10.52
N LEU A 38 -9.09 14.70 11.39
CA LEU A 38 -8.16 13.61 11.01
C LEU A 38 -8.66 12.68 9.88
N PRO A 39 -9.95 12.28 9.82
CA PRO A 39 -10.40 11.34 8.80
C PRO A 39 -10.35 11.90 7.38
N LEU A 40 -10.46 13.23 7.22
CA LEU A 40 -10.50 13.88 5.91
C LEU A 40 -9.15 13.84 5.18
N VAL A 41 -8.04 13.78 5.92
CA VAL A 41 -6.69 13.74 5.34
C VAL A 41 -6.33 12.31 4.90
N ALA A 42 -6.82 11.30 5.62
CA ALA A 42 -6.51 9.89 5.35
C ALA A 42 -7.03 9.40 3.98
N SER A 43 -8.16 9.94 3.50
CA SER A 43 -8.81 9.47 2.26
C SER A 43 -8.12 9.93 0.97
N THR A 44 -7.30 10.98 1.02
CA THR A 44 -6.68 11.55 -0.20
C THR A 44 -5.37 10.88 -0.60
N ILE A 45 -4.64 10.33 0.38
CA ILE A 45 -3.35 9.68 0.15
C ILE A 45 -3.53 8.26 -0.40
N GLY A 46 -4.52 7.51 0.10
CA GLY A 46 -4.76 6.13 -0.33
C GLY A 46 -5.08 6.00 -1.82
N ALA A 47 -5.91 6.90 -2.35
CA ALA A 47 -6.33 6.82 -3.75
C ALA A 47 -5.21 7.14 -4.76
N ALA A 48 -4.24 7.99 -4.39
CA ALA A 48 -3.11 8.33 -5.25
C ALA A 48 -2.08 7.20 -5.33
N VAL A 49 -1.80 6.56 -4.19
CA VAL A 49 -0.86 5.43 -4.11
C VAL A 49 -1.38 4.22 -4.88
N SER A 50 -2.69 3.92 -4.79
CA SER A 50 -3.27 2.77 -5.50
C SER A 50 -3.24 2.90 -7.02
N ARG A 51 -3.38 4.12 -7.58
CA ARG A 51 -3.32 4.31 -9.05
C ARG A 51 -1.90 4.20 -9.58
N GLY A 52 -0.92 4.79 -8.88
CA GLY A 52 0.48 4.74 -9.30
C GLY A 52 1.08 3.33 -9.35
N LEU A 53 0.55 2.36 -8.58
CA LEU A 53 1.04 0.98 -8.58
C LEU A 53 0.45 0.12 -9.70
N VAL A 54 -0.68 0.51 -10.30
CA VAL A 54 -1.38 -0.30 -11.32
C VAL A 54 -0.95 0.08 -12.73
N ASP A 55 -0.63 1.34 -12.97
CA ASP A 55 -0.30 1.85 -14.32
C ASP A 55 1.12 1.47 -14.81
N ASP A 56 2.02 1.01 -13.93
CA ASP A 56 3.41 0.64 -14.28
C ASP A 56 3.60 -0.86 -14.62
N VAL A 57 2.52 -1.61 -14.79
CA VAL A 57 2.62 -2.99 -15.30
C VAL A 57 2.81 -2.95 -16.81
N ALA A 58 4.08 -3.04 -17.25
CA ALA A 58 4.40 -3.20 -18.65
C ALA A 58 3.57 -4.35 -19.28
N PRO A 59 3.05 -4.17 -20.51
CA PRO A 59 2.24 -5.19 -21.16
C PRO A 59 3.04 -6.48 -21.31
N VAL A 60 2.51 -7.56 -20.76
CA VAL A 60 3.15 -8.88 -20.83
C VAL A 60 3.05 -9.40 -22.26
N THR A 61 4.18 -9.82 -22.83
CA THR A 61 4.24 -10.28 -24.21
C THR A 61 3.78 -11.73 -24.32
N SER A 62 2.73 -11.98 -25.12
CA SER A 62 2.35 -13.31 -25.57
C SER A 62 3.11 -13.67 -26.85
N PHE A 63 3.67 -14.87 -26.93
CA PHE A 63 4.44 -15.36 -28.07
C PHE A 63 3.65 -16.37 -28.90
N ASP A 64 3.72 -16.29 -30.22
CA ASP A 64 2.97 -17.20 -31.11
C ASP A 64 3.36 -18.67 -30.95
N GLY A 65 4.57 -18.94 -30.45
CA GLY A 65 5.01 -20.30 -30.19
C GLY A 65 6.37 -20.36 -29.50
N CYS A 66 6.82 -21.57 -29.21
CA CYS A 66 8.07 -21.82 -28.49
C CYS A 66 9.31 -21.30 -29.20
N ALA A 67 9.31 -21.17 -30.54
CA ALA A 67 10.44 -20.56 -31.25
C ALA A 67 10.57 -19.06 -30.91
N ALA A 68 9.45 -18.34 -30.89
CA ALA A 68 9.43 -16.92 -30.57
C ALA A 68 9.75 -16.68 -29.08
N LEU A 69 9.16 -17.46 -28.18
CA LEU A 69 9.47 -17.38 -26.75
C LEU A 69 10.95 -17.69 -26.49
N ASN A 70 11.47 -18.76 -27.07
CA ASN A 70 12.86 -19.16 -26.86
C ASN A 70 13.90 -18.24 -27.51
N SER A 71 13.49 -17.36 -28.43
CA SER A 71 14.37 -16.32 -28.96
C SER A 71 14.72 -15.26 -27.89
N ARG A 72 13.81 -15.07 -26.92
CA ARG A 72 13.98 -14.12 -25.81
C ARG A 72 14.41 -14.81 -24.52
N PHE A 73 13.89 -16.00 -24.28
CA PHE A 73 14.16 -16.82 -23.10
C PHE A 73 14.76 -18.15 -23.53
N ALA A 74 16.08 -18.21 -23.68
CA ALA A 74 16.78 -19.32 -24.33
C ALA A 74 16.43 -20.72 -23.80
N ARG A 75 16.00 -20.81 -22.54
CA ARG A 75 15.64 -22.04 -21.81
C ARG A 75 14.16 -22.15 -21.45
N GLY A 76 13.31 -21.29 -22.01
CA GLY A 76 11.92 -21.18 -21.61
C GLY A 76 11.72 -20.28 -20.40
N VAL A 77 10.47 -20.22 -19.94
CA VAL A 77 10.04 -19.41 -18.78
C VAL A 77 9.24 -20.29 -17.85
N GLY A 78 9.57 -20.28 -16.56
CA GLY A 78 8.87 -21.05 -15.55
C GLY A 78 8.36 -20.18 -14.41
N THR A 79 7.43 -20.75 -13.65
CA THR A 79 6.99 -20.18 -12.38
C THR A 79 8.07 -20.34 -11.31
N VAL A 80 8.06 -19.47 -10.29
CA VAL A 80 8.96 -19.60 -9.13
C VAL A 80 8.87 -21.02 -8.53
N ALA A 81 7.65 -21.51 -8.31
CA ALA A 81 7.42 -22.82 -7.69
C ALA A 81 7.97 -23.99 -8.51
N ALA A 82 7.84 -23.94 -9.84
CA ALA A 82 8.35 -25.00 -10.71
C ALA A 82 9.88 -25.01 -10.75
N VAL A 83 10.50 -23.83 -10.88
CA VAL A 83 11.96 -23.71 -10.94
C VAL A 83 12.63 -24.04 -9.61
N ASP A 84 12.04 -23.64 -8.48
CA ASP A 84 12.53 -23.99 -7.15
C ASP A 84 12.46 -25.51 -6.87
N GLY A 85 11.53 -26.21 -7.54
CA GLY A 85 11.42 -27.67 -7.49
C GLY A 85 12.46 -28.40 -8.35
N MET A 86 13.20 -27.70 -9.21
CA MET A 86 14.22 -28.30 -10.07
C MET A 86 15.52 -28.58 -9.30
N GLY A 87 16.23 -29.63 -9.74
CA GLY A 87 17.58 -29.90 -9.28
C GLY A 87 18.56 -28.81 -9.71
N TRP A 88 19.52 -28.49 -8.84
CA TRP A 88 20.58 -27.50 -9.09
C TRP A 88 21.56 -27.89 -10.21
N ASP A 89 21.53 -29.16 -10.61
CA ASP A 89 22.29 -29.73 -11.72
C ASP A 89 21.63 -29.50 -13.09
N ARG A 90 20.38 -29.01 -13.10
CA ARG A 90 19.63 -28.71 -14.32
C ARG A 90 19.86 -27.28 -14.80
N GLN A 91 19.71 -27.08 -16.10
CA GLN A 91 19.70 -25.74 -16.67
C GLN A 91 18.34 -25.10 -16.44
N LEU A 92 18.29 -24.16 -15.51
CA LEU A 92 17.03 -23.54 -15.09
C LEU A 92 16.49 -22.60 -16.19
N PRO A 93 15.16 -22.58 -16.41
CA PRO A 93 14.51 -21.59 -17.24
C PRO A 93 14.55 -20.22 -16.54
N THR A 94 14.10 -19.17 -17.25
CA THR A 94 13.93 -17.86 -16.61
C THR A 94 12.72 -17.91 -15.68
N VAL A 95 12.86 -17.41 -14.45
CA VAL A 95 11.75 -17.28 -13.52
C VAL A 95 11.02 -15.96 -13.81
N ASP A 96 9.80 -16.06 -14.36
CA ASP A 96 8.93 -14.91 -14.63
C ASP A 96 7.46 -15.37 -14.70
N ASP A 97 6.77 -15.30 -13.56
CA ASP A 97 5.39 -15.76 -13.42
C ASP A 97 4.43 -15.06 -14.40
N ARG A 98 4.63 -13.75 -14.64
CA ARG A 98 3.77 -13.00 -15.55
C ARG A 98 3.95 -13.46 -16.99
N THR A 99 5.19 -13.58 -17.43
CA THR A 99 5.48 -14.08 -18.78
C THR A 99 5.03 -15.53 -18.93
N TYR A 100 5.18 -16.38 -17.90
CA TYR A 100 4.62 -17.72 -17.89
C TYR A 100 3.10 -17.70 -18.06
N GLU A 101 2.37 -16.95 -17.24
CA GLU A 101 0.90 -16.86 -17.30
C GLU A 101 0.40 -16.44 -18.69
N ALA A 102 1.01 -15.42 -19.29
CA ALA A 102 0.67 -14.96 -20.65
C ALA A 102 0.99 -15.99 -21.76
N ASN A 103 1.80 -16.99 -21.45
CA ASN A 103 2.28 -18.01 -22.38
C ASN A 103 2.01 -19.45 -21.92
N ALA A 104 1.18 -19.64 -20.90
CA ALA A 104 0.90 -20.95 -20.30
C ALA A 104 0.32 -21.95 -21.30
N ARG A 105 -0.31 -21.48 -22.39
CA ARG A 105 -0.74 -22.33 -23.51
C ARG A 105 0.41 -23.09 -24.21
N LEU A 106 1.64 -22.64 -24.03
CA LEU A 106 2.84 -23.23 -24.61
C LEU A 106 3.51 -24.26 -23.69
N ASP A 107 3.11 -24.29 -22.42
CA ASP A 107 3.41 -25.36 -21.47
C ASP A 107 2.42 -26.51 -21.73
N THR A 108 2.89 -27.54 -22.44
CA THR A 108 2.03 -28.61 -22.97
C THR A 108 1.77 -29.69 -21.92
N ASP A 109 2.76 -29.97 -21.08
CA ASP A 109 2.76 -30.94 -19.99
C ASP A 109 2.29 -30.36 -18.64
N ARG A 110 2.17 -29.02 -18.56
CA ARG A 110 1.62 -28.27 -17.41
C ARG A 110 2.42 -28.48 -16.14
N ASP A 111 3.74 -28.54 -16.27
CA ASP A 111 4.65 -28.69 -15.15
C ASP A 111 5.04 -27.34 -14.51
N GLY A 112 4.57 -26.23 -15.10
CA GLY A 112 4.89 -24.89 -14.65
C GLY A 112 6.06 -24.27 -15.39
N ILE A 113 6.51 -24.86 -16.51
CA ILE A 113 7.59 -24.37 -17.36
C ILE A 113 7.16 -24.37 -18.83
N ALA A 114 7.07 -23.18 -19.43
CA ALA A 114 6.72 -23.03 -20.84
C ALA A 114 7.96 -23.17 -21.75
N CYS A 115 7.84 -24.02 -22.78
CA CYS A 115 8.79 -24.16 -23.88
C CYS A 115 10.23 -24.49 -23.47
N GLU A 116 10.41 -25.23 -22.39
CA GLU A 116 11.73 -25.64 -21.94
C GLU A 116 12.55 -26.36 -23.03
N ARG A 117 13.87 -26.15 -22.95
CA ARG A 117 14.83 -26.76 -23.89
C ARG A 117 15.80 -27.67 -23.14
N GLY A 118 15.47 -28.95 -23.13
CA GLY A 118 16.36 -30.03 -22.70
C GLY A 118 15.84 -30.86 -21.54
N GLN A 119 14.67 -31.49 -21.70
CA GLN A 119 14.40 -32.77 -21.00
C GLN A 119 15.29 -33.86 -21.58
#